data_AF-A0A959C199-F1
#
_entry.id   AF-A0A959C199-F1
#
_cell.length_a   1.000
_cell.length_b   1.000
_cell.length_c   1.000
_cell.angle_alpha   90.00
_cell.angle_beta   90.00
_cell.angle_gamma   90.00
#
_symmetry.space_group_name_H-M   'P 1'
#
loop_
_entity.id
_entity.type
_entity.pdbx_description
1 polymer ?
#
loop_
_entity_poly.entity_id
_entity_poly.type
_entity_poly.pdbx_seq_one_letter_code
_entity_poly.pdbx_strand_id
1 'polypeptide(L)'
;MAFSAILRYSKHYTLRAIRWVSRRISNRNYQILVSIIIGIVSGMIAVGLKSLVALVKRWIQGSDPTHERLVFVFLPLIGVILTLGFIRFVLRRPLAPGLSELINSIANKKVNIPNYETYAHVVSSSLTVGFGGSVGLEAPIIRTGSAVGANLARILQVGR
;
A
#
# COMPACT_ATOMS: atom_id res chain seq x y z
N MET A 1 -28.14 1.06 6.07
CA MET A 1 -27.96 1.04 7.55
C MET A 1 -27.49 -0.32 8.10
N ALA A 2 -27.65 -1.45 7.41
CA ALA A 2 -27.20 -2.77 7.88
C ALA A 2 -25.67 -2.99 7.83
N PHE A 3 -24.97 -2.44 6.83
CA PHE A 3 -23.52 -2.62 6.65
C PHE A 3 -22.68 -1.97 7.78
N SER A 4 -23.17 -0.85 8.33
CA SER A 4 -22.56 -0.15 9.47
C SER A 4 -22.76 -0.85 10.82
N ALA A 5 -23.68 -1.80 10.92
CA ALA A 5 -23.94 -2.58 12.14
C ALA A 5 -23.00 -3.80 12.26
N ILE A 6 -22.73 -4.47 11.13
CA ILE A 6 -21.78 -5.60 11.05
C ILE A 6 -20.34 -5.17 11.37
N LEU A 7 -19.93 -3.99 10.88
CA LEU A 7 -18.64 -3.38 11.22
C LEU A 7 -18.52 -2.99 12.71
N ARG A 8 -19.66 -2.73 13.38
CA ARG A 8 -19.70 -2.38 14.81
C ARG A 8 -19.63 -3.62 15.71
N TYR A 9 -20.18 -4.75 15.26
CA TYR A 9 -20.21 -6.02 16.00
C TYR A 9 -18.83 -6.72 16.03
N SER A 10 -18.12 -6.76 14.90
CA SER A 10 -16.76 -7.35 14.81
C SER A 10 -15.71 -6.60 15.67
N LYS A 11 -15.90 -5.29 15.87
CA LYS A 11 -15.03 -4.44 16.70
C LYS A 11 -14.99 -4.88 18.17
N HIS A 12 -16.07 -5.39 18.75
CA HIS A 12 -16.11 -5.67 20.19
C HIS A 12 -15.26 -6.89 20.60
N TYR A 13 -15.15 -7.92 19.74
CA TYR A 13 -14.35 -9.12 20.00
C TYR A 13 -12.86 -8.87 19.75
N THR A 14 -12.52 -8.23 18.63
CA THR A 14 -11.13 -7.87 18.29
C THR A 14 -10.54 -6.92 19.33
N LEU A 15 -11.28 -5.89 19.75
CA LEU A 15 -10.83 -4.96 20.79
C LEU A 15 -10.76 -5.59 22.19
N ARG A 16 -11.49 -6.68 22.46
CA ARG A 16 -11.37 -7.45 23.71
C ARG A 16 -10.10 -8.30 23.71
N ALA A 17 -9.83 -9.02 22.62
CA ALA A 17 -8.62 -9.83 22.49
C ALA A 17 -7.34 -8.96 22.51
N ILE A 18 -7.32 -7.85 21.79
CA ILE A 18 -6.20 -6.90 21.76
C ILE A 18 -5.93 -6.31 23.15
N ARG A 19 -6.99 -5.86 23.86
CA ARG A 19 -6.87 -5.37 25.25
C ARG A 19 -6.52 -6.45 26.26
N TRP A 20 -6.77 -7.72 25.96
CA TRP A 20 -6.42 -8.83 26.84
C TRP A 20 -4.95 -9.20 26.69
N VAL A 21 -4.43 -9.26 25.46
CA VAL A 21 -3.01 -9.47 25.18
C VAL A 21 -2.15 -8.30 25.66
N SER A 22 -2.60 -7.06 25.41
CA SER A 22 -1.91 -5.84 25.87
C SER A 22 -1.81 -5.75 27.40
N ARG A 23 -2.75 -6.33 28.15
CA ARG A 23 -2.70 -6.36 29.63
C ARG A 23 -1.82 -7.47 30.21
N ARG A 24 -1.46 -8.49 29.42
CA ARG A 24 -0.63 -9.62 29.85
C ARG A 24 0.87 -9.42 29.58
N ILE A 25 1.24 -8.45 28.73
CA ILE A 25 2.60 -8.31 28.18
C ILE A 25 3.11 -6.89 28.40
N SER A 26 4.37 -6.73 28.81
CA SER A 26 5.03 -5.42 28.93
C SER A 26 5.00 -4.64 27.61
N ASN A 27 4.79 -3.31 27.68
CA ASN A 27 4.66 -2.42 26.52
C ASN A 27 5.76 -2.62 25.47
N ARG A 28 7.00 -2.87 25.90
CA ARG A 28 8.14 -3.12 25.00
C ARG A 28 8.00 -4.40 24.20
N ASN A 29 7.59 -5.50 24.84
CA ASN A 29 7.41 -6.80 24.19
C ASN A 29 6.20 -6.76 23.24
N TYR A 30 5.16 -6.01 23.60
CA TYR A 30 4.02 -5.79 22.72
C TYR A 30 4.41 -5.05 21.44
N GLN A 31 5.21 -3.98 21.55
CA GLN A 31 5.73 -3.24 20.39
C GLN A 31 6.58 -4.12 19.48
N ILE A 32 7.45 -4.97 20.04
CA ILE A 32 8.28 -5.93 19.28
C ILE A 32 7.40 -6.94 18.54
N LEU A 33 6.38 -7.48 19.18
CA LEU A 33 5.48 -8.45 18.54
C LEU A 33 4.74 -7.80 17.36
N VAL A 34 4.24 -6.57 17.55
CA VAL A 34 3.56 -5.84 16.47
C VAL A 34 4.51 -5.47 15.33
N SER A 35 5.78 -5.10 15.60
CA SER A 35 6.72 -4.80 14.53
C SER A 35 7.06 -6.02 13.67
N ILE A 36 7.13 -7.22 14.27
CA ILE A 36 7.30 -8.49 13.55
C ILE A 36 6.11 -8.71 12.59
N ILE A 37 4.87 -8.54 13.08
CA ILE A 37 3.67 -8.69 12.24
C ILE A 37 3.68 -7.69 11.08
N ILE A 38 3.97 -6.42 11.36
CA ILE A 38 4.04 -5.37 10.33
C ILE A 38 5.11 -5.71 9.29
N GLY A 39 6.28 -6.21 9.72
CA GLY A 39 7.37 -6.64 8.84
C GLY A 39 6.95 -7.75 7.88
N ILE A 40 6.30 -8.79 8.38
CA ILE A 40 5.80 -9.92 7.56
C ILE A 40 4.78 -9.42 6.53
N VAL A 41 3.78 -8.64 6.98
CA VAL A 41 2.73 -8.13 6.09
C VAL A 41 3.32 -7.20 5.02
N SER A 42 4.23 -6.29 5.40
CA SER A 42 4.91 -5.40 4.46
C SER A 42 5.74 -6.17 3.43
N GLY A 43 6.46 -7.21 3.86
CA GLY A 43 7.22 -8.09 2.98
C GLY A 43 6.35 -8.81 1.95
N MET A 44 5.21 -9.36 2.38
CA MET A 44 4.24 -10.00 1.47
C MET A 44 3.72 -9.02 0.42
N ILE A 45 3.43 -7.78 0.82
CA ILE A 45 2.97 -6.74 -0.11
C ILE A 45 4.06 -6.37 -1.11
N ALA A 46 5.31 -6.24 -0.68
CA ALA A 46 6.42 -5.95 -1.57
C ALA A 46 6.60 -7.04 -2.65
N VAL A 47 6.53 -8.31 -2.24
CA VAL A 47 6.57 -9.45 -3.18
C VAL A 47 5.36 -9.44 -4.10
N GLY A 48 4.16 -9.19 -3.57
CA GLY A 48 2.94 -9.08 -4.36
C GLY A 48 3.01 -7.99 -5.42
N LEU A 49 3.43 -6.78 -5.06
CA LEU A 49 3.60 -5.67 -6.01
C LEU A 49 4.64 -5.99 -7.09
N LYS A 50 5.81 -6.51 -6.71
CA LYS A 50 6.83 -6.93 -7.69
C LYS A 50 6.28 -7.99 -8.65
N SER A 51 5.48 -8.93 -8.14
CA SER A 51 4.86 -9.99 -8.93
C SER A 51 3.80 -9.44 -9.88
N LEU A 52 2.97 -8.48 -9.44
CA LEU A 52 1.98 -7.81 -10.29
C LEU A 52 2.65 -7.04 -11.43
N VAL A 53 3.69 -6.26 -11.13
CA VAL A 53 4.44 -5.51 -12.15
C VAL A 53 5.10 -6.47 -13.15
N ALA A 54 5.70 -7.55 -12.66
CA ALA A 54 6.31 -8.58 -13.53
C ALA A 54 5.26 -9.28 -14.39
N LEU A 55 4.07 -9.55 -13.84
CA LEU A 55 2.94 -10.12 -14.58
C LEU A 55 2.55 -9.19 -15.72
N VAL A 56 2.26 -7.92 -15.44
CA VAL A 56 1.90 -6.92 -16.47
C VAL A 56 2.97 -6.84 -17.55
N LYS A 57 4.25 -6.77 -17.18
CA LYS A 57 5.37 -6.77 -18.15
C LYS A 57 5.42 -8.02 -19.02
N ARG A 58 5.18 -9.20 -18.46
CA ARG A 58 5.14 -10.46 -19.22
C ARG A 58 3.94 -10.52 -20.17
N TRP A 59 2.78 -10.05 -19.75
CA TRP A 59 1.60 -9.94 -20.61
C TRP A 59 1.86 -9.04 -21.81
N ILE A 60 2.59 -7.95 -21.62
CA ILE A 60 2.99 -7.01 -22.68
C ILE A 60 4.06 -7.63 -23.61
N GLN A 61 5.09 -8.26 -23.05
CA GLN A 61 6.22 -8.80 -23.81
C GLN A 61 5.94 -10.12 -24.52
N GLY A 62 4.88 -10.85 -24.12
CA GLY A 62 4.44 -12.08 -24.79
C GLY A 62 3.87 -11.85 -26.20
N SER A 63 3.64 -10.60 -26.58
CA SER A 63 3.24 -10.16 -27.92
C SER A 63 4.49 -9.73 -28.72
N ASP A 64 5.06 -10.69 -29.45
CA ASP A 64 6.10 -10.64 -30.49
C ASP A 64 7.34 -9.71 -30.37
N PRO A 65 8.59 -10.23 -30.50
CA PRO A 65 9.81 -9.45 -30.23
C PRO A 65 10.31 -8.56 -31.39
N THR A 66 9.74 -8.63 -32.59
CA THR A 66 10.44 -8.19 -33.81
C THR A 66 9.92 -6.89 -34.45
N HIS A 67 8.72 -6.39 -34.11
CA HIS A 67 8.13 -5.21 -34.77
C HIS A 67 7.65 -4.09 -33.83
N GLU A 68 7.79 -4.23 -32.51
CA GLU A 68 7.03 -3.44 -31.52
C GLU A 68 7.84 -2.30 -30.86
N ARG A 69 9.05 -1.96 -31.34
CA ARG A 69 9.92 -0.97 -30.66
C ARG A 69 9.26 0.41 -30.51
N LEU A 70 8.37 0.79 -31.43
CA LEU A 70 7.54 1.99 -31.31
C LEU A 70 6.39 1.84 -30.29
N VAL A 71 5.76 0.68 -30.19
CA VAL A 71 4.65 0.43 -29.25
C VAL A 71 5.12 0.55 -27.81
N PHE A 72 6.34 0.07 -27.52
CA PHE A 72 6.99 0.23 -26.21
C PHE A 72 7.23 1.70 -25.81
N VAL A 73 7.34 2.63 -26.77
CA VAL A 73 7.50 4.07 -26.48
C VAL A 73 6.17 4.71 -26.07
N PHE A 74 5.05 4.24 -26.62
CA PHE A 74 3.71 4.74 -26.27
C PHE A 74 3.09 4.03 -25.06
N LEU A 75 3.57 2.84 -24.71
CA LEU A 75 3.05 2.07 -23.59
C LEU A 75 3.06 2.82 -22.24
N PRO A 76 4.11 3.58 -21.87
CA PRO A 76 4.11 4.39 -20.66
C PRO A 76 3.02 5.46 -20.66
N LEU A 77 2.67 6.01 -21.84
CA LEU A 77 1.59 6.99 -21.97
C LEU A 77 0.24 6.37 -21.60
N ILE A 78 -0.01 5.15 -22.08
CA ILE A 78 -1.20 4.37 -21.73
C ILE A 78 -1.24 4.09 -20.22
N GLY A 79 -0.10 3.68 -19.63
CA GLY A 79 0.02 3.46 -18.19
C GLY A 79 -0.31 4.70 -17.35
N VAL A 80 0.16 5.88 -17.77
CA VAL A 80 -0.15 7.16 -17.12
C VAL A 80 -1.63 7.49 -17.24
N ILE A 81 -2.23 7.36 -18.42
CA ILE A 81 -3.66 7.63 -18.64
C ILE A 81 -4.52 6.71 -17.75
N LEU A 82 -4.22 5.41 -17.72
CA LEU A 82 -4.90 4.44 -16.87
C LEU A 82 -4.77 4.79 -15.40
N THR A 83 -3.58 5.20 -14.97
CA THR A 83 -3.32 5.58 -13.58
C THR A 83 -4.09 6.85 -13.19
N LEU A 84 -4.09 7.87 -14.05
CA LEU A 84 -4.87 9.10 -13.85
C LEU A 84 -6.37 8.79 -13.82
N GLY A 85 -6.84 7.91 -14.71
CA GLY A 85 -8.21 7.42 -14.71
C GLY A 85 -8.56 6.70 -13.40
N PHE A 86 -7.72 5.79 -12.92
CA PHE A 86 -7.91 5.11 -11.64
C PHE A 86 -8.01 6.11 -10.48
N ILE A 87 -7.10 7.10 -10.42
CA ILE A 87 -7.11 8.11 -9.36
C ILE A 87 -8.38 8.96 -9.43
N ARG A 88 -8.75 9.41 -10.63
CA ARG A 88 -9.85 10.35 -10.82
C ARG A 88 -11.22 9.69 -10.65
N PHE A 89 -11.41 8.50 -11.21
CA PHE A 89 -12.73 7.84 -11.25
C PHE A 89 -12.97 6.87 -10.10
N VAL A 90 -11.95 6.07 -9.73
CA VAL A 90 -12.07 5.02 -8.71
C VAL A 90 -11.69 5.55 -7.33
N LEU A 91 -10.48 6.12 -7.21
CA LEU A 91 -9.99 6.57 -5.90
C LEU A 91 -10.71 7.84 -5.43
N ARG A 92 -10.98 8.77 -6.36
CA ARG A 92 -11.62 10.08 -6.11
C ARG A 92 -10.98 10.88 -4.96
N ARG A 93 -9.70 10.63 -4.69
CA ARG A 93 -8.91 11.23 -3.60
C ARG A 93 -7.48 11.47 -4.09
N PRO A 94 -6.80 12.51 -3.57
CA PRO A 94 -5.39 12.71 -3.88
C PRO A 94 -4.55 11.56 -3.31
N LEU A 95 -3.58 11.11 -4.10
CA LEU A 95 -2.50 10.26 -3.61
C LEU A 95 -1.44 11.14 -2.97
N ALA A 96 -0.87 10.66 -1.86
CA ALA A 96 0.23 11.36 -1.23
C ALA A 96 1.46 11.40 -2.17
N PRO A 97 2.23 12.51 -2.19
CA PRO A 97 3.38 12.65 -3.08
C PRO A 97 4.54 11.72 -2.72
N GLY A 98 5.71 11.87 -3.38
CA GLY A 98 6.83 10.94 -3.31
C GLY A 98 7.42 10.65 -1.91
N LEU A 99 8.51 9.87 -1.88
CA LEU A 99 9.17 9.40 -0.66
C LEU A 99 9.61 10.53 0.29
N SER A 100 10.10 11.65 -0.26
CA SER A 100 10.63 12.77 0.55
C SER A 100 9.60 13.37 1.51
N GLU A 101 8.34 13.46 1.09
CA GLU A 101 7.28 14.02 1.93
C GLU A 101 6.87 13.05 3.05
N LEU A 102 6.97 11.73 2.81
CA LEU A 102 6.78 10.73 3.85
C LEU A 102 7.86 10.88 4.93
N ILE A 103 9.13 10.97 4.52
CA ILE A 103 10.26 11.16 5.44
C ILE A 103 10.07 12.45 6.25
N ASN A 104 9.70 13.55 5.58
CA ASN A 104 9.43 14.82 6.24
C ASN A 104 8.27 14.73 7.24
N SER A 105 7.22 13.98 6.90
CA SER A 105 6.06 13.77 7.81
C SER A 105 6.43 12.93 9.03
N ILE A 106 7.29 11.93 8.85
CA ILE A 106 7.82 11.10 9.95
C ILE A 106 8.71 11.95 10.86
N ALA A 107 9.63 12.73 10.29
CA ALA A 107 10.52 13.62 11.05
C ALA A 107 9.75 14.62 11.91
N ASN A 108 8.67 15.19 11.36
CA ASN A 108 7.81 16.14 12.07
C ASN A 108 6.73 15.49 12.95
N LYS A 109 6.71 14.15 13.09
CA LYS A 109 5.67 13.39 13.82
C LYS A 109 4.24 13.68 13.35
N LYS A 110 4.05 14.15 12.11
CA LYS A 110 2.75 14.45 11.48
C LYS A 110 2.27 13.32 10.58
N VAL A 111 2.38 12.08 11.05
CA VAL A 111 2.04 10.89 10.25
C VAL A 111 0.56 10.56 10.41
N ASN A 112 -0.28 11.08 9.53
CA ASN A 112 -1.67 10.65 9.40
C ASN A 112 -1.91 10.04 8.02
N ILE A 113 -1.61 8.74 7.90
CA ILE A 113 -1.79 8.03 6.64
C ILE A 113 -3.22 7.48 6.56
N PRO A 114 -3.98 7.83 5.51
CA PRO A 114 -5.33 7.33 5.32
C PRO A 114 -5.32 5.87 4.83
N ASN A 115 -6.38 5.13 5.19
CA ASN A 115 -6.43 3.69 4.96
C ASN A 115 -6.42 3.31 3.47
N TYR A 116 -6.91 4.17 2.57
CA TYR A 116 -6.97 3.87 1.14
C TYR A 116 -5.58 3.81 0.49
N GLU A 117 -4.56 4.44 1.10
CA GLU A 117 -3.20 4.42 0.56
C GLU A 117 -2.54 3.04 0.66
N THR A 118 -3.09 2.11 1.44
CA THR A 118 -2.58 0.73 1.51
C THR A 118 -2.70 -0.05 0.21
N TYR A 119 -3.67 0.26 -0.64
CA TYR A 119 -3.82 -0.39 -1.95
C TYR A 119 -3.64 0.57 -3.11
N ALA A 120 -3.91 1.87 -2.89
CA ALA A 120 -3.90 2.84 -3.97
C ALA A 120 -2.50 2.99 -4.61
N HIS A 121 -1.43 2.97 -3.81
CA HIS A 121 -0.04 3.00 -4.31
C HIS A 121 0.37 1.72 -5.02
N VAL A 122 -0.13 0.56 -4.58
CA VAL A 122 0.13 -0.74 -5.24
C VAL A 122 -0.50 -0.76 -6.63
N VAL A 123 -1.76 -0.34 -6.74
CA VAL A 123 -2.48 -0.34 -8.02
C VAL A 123 -1.91 0.72 -8.96
N SER A 124 -1.68 1.95 -8.50
CA SER A 124 -1.15 3.02 -9.34
C SER A 124 0.28 2.72 -9.83
N SER A 125 1.14 2.16 -8.97
CA SER A 125 2.50 1.76 -9.38
C SER A 125 2.50 0.55 -10.29
N SER A 126 1.58 -0.40 -10.11
CA SER A 126 1.43 -1.54 -11.04
C SER A 126 1.02 -1.06 -12.44
N LEU A 127 0.13 -0.07 -12.53
CA LEU A 127 -0.30 0.51 -13.81
C LEU A 127 0.79 1.38 -14.46
N THR A 128 1.50 2.21 -13.70
CA THR A 128 2.57 3.04 -14.28
C THR A 128 3.83 2.22 -14.62
N VAL A 129 4.38 1.49 -13.64
CA VAL A 129 5.63 0.74 -13.78
C VAL A 129 5.45 -0.54 -14.59
N GLY A 130 4.27 -1.17 -14.52
CA GLY A 130 3.94 -2.35 -15.33
C GLY A 130 3.93 -2.04 -16.83
N PHE A 131 3.41 -0.86 -17.22
CA PHE A 131 3.37 -0.38 -18.60
C PHE A 131 4.68 0.29 -19.06
N GLY A 132 5.75 0.23 -18.26
CA GLY A 132 7.08 0.73 -18.65
C GLY A 132 7.42 2.14 -18.19
N GLY A 133 6.71 2.70 -17.21
CA GLY A 133 7.08 3.97 -16.58
C GLY A 133 8.48 3.93 -15.95
N SER A 134 9.27 5.00 -16.14
CA SER A 134 10.65 5.14 -15.63
C SER A 134 10.70 5.49 -14.13
N VAL A 135 9.88 4.82 -13.34
CA VAL A 135 9.75 5.05 -11.89
C VAL A 135 10.00 3.75 -11.14
N GLY A 136 10.79 3.83 -10.07
CA GLY A 136 11.08 2.69 -9.20
C GLY A 136 9.88 2.29 -8.34
N LEU A 137 9.89 1.04 -7.85
CA LEU A 137 8.89 0.53 -6.91
C LEU A 137 9.19 0.88 -5.45
N GLU A 138 10.34 1.49 -5.17
CA GLU A 138 10.79 1.81 -3.81
C GLU A 138 9.80 2.72 -3.07
N ALA A 139 9.44 3.85 -3.67
CA ALA A 139 8.51 4.80 -3.05
C ALA A 139 7.11 4.20 -2.84
N PRO A 140 6.48 3.51 -3.81
CA PRO A 140 5.21 2.81 -3.60
C PRO A 140 5.25 1.72 -2.52
N ILE A 141 6.34 0.93 -2.44
CA ILE A 141 6.51 -0.11 -1.42
C ILE A 141 6.58 0.53 -0.03
N ILE A 142 7.42 1.55 0.14
CA ILE A 142 7.61 2.22 1.44
C ILE A 142 6.32 2.91 1.88
N ARG A 143 5.62 3.60 0.96
CA ARG A 143 4.33 4.25 1.24
C ARG A 143 3.27 3.26 1.66
N THR A 144 3.17 2.15 0.94
CA THR A 144 2.21 1.09 1.25
C THR A 144 2.52 0.44 2.61
N GLY A 145 3.78 0.10 2.86
CA GLY A 145 4.21 -0.45 4.14
C GLY A 145 3.94 0.50 5.31
N SER A 146 4.16 1.80 5.12
CA SER A 146 3.85 2.82 6.11
C SER A 146 2.35 2.96 6.37
N ALA A 147 1.52 2.92 5.31
CA ALA A 147 0.06 2.94 5.43
C ALA A 147 -0.47 1.71 6.19
N VAL A 148 0.08 0.53 5.89
CA VAL A 148 -0.27 -0.73 6.57
C VAL A 148 0.15 -0.69 8.02
N GLY A 149 1.39 -0.27 8.29
CA GLY A 149 1.90 -0.10 9.65
C GLY A 149 1.06 0.87 10.47
N ALA A 150 0.70 2.03 9.90
CA ALA A 150 -0.14 3.02 10.57
C ALA A 150 -1.55 2.50 10.87
N ASN A 151 -2.16 1.76 9.93
CA ASN A 151 -3.50 1.18 10.13
C ASN A 151 -3.46 0.03 11.15
N LEU A 152 -2.47 -0.87 11.07
CA LEU A 152 -2.28 -1.96 12.03
C LEU A 152 -2.00 -1.41 13.43
N ALA A 153 -1.12 -0.42 13.58
CA ALA A 153 -0.85 0.23 14.86
C ALA A 153 -2.12 0.87 15.46
N ARG A 154 -2.95 1.50 14.62
CA ARG A 154 -4.23 2.09 15.04
C ARG A 154 -5.25 1.03 15.48
N ILE A 155 -5.33 -0.10 14.78
CA ILE A 155 -6.21 -1.23 15.12
C ILE A 155 -5.74 -1.90 16.41
N LEU A 156 -4.43 -2.09 16.55
CA LEU A 156 -3.78 -2.75 17.68
C LEU A 156 -3.57 -1.83 18.90
N GLN A 157 -3.87 -0.53 18.76
CA GLN A 157 -3.74 0.48 19.82
C GLN A 157 -2.32 0.56 20.42
N VAL A 158 -1.30 0.39 19.58
CA VAL A 158 0.10 0.52 20.00
C VAL A 158 0.44 1.98 20.23
N GLY A 159 0.99 2.32 21.40
CA GLY A 159 1.50 3.67 21.69
C GLY A 159 0.45 4.68 22.12
N ARG A 160 -0.60 4.24 22.82
CA ARG A 160 -1.34 5.10 23.75
C ARG A 160 -0.69 5.08 25.13
#